data_AF-A0A7E6ERW7-F1
#
_entry.id   AF-A0A7E6ERW7-F1
#
_cell.length_a   1.000
_cell.length_b   1.000
_cell.length_c   1.000
_cell.angle_alpha   90.00
_cell.angle_beta   90.00
_cell.angle_gamma   90.00
#
_symmetry.space_group_name_H-M   'P 1'
#
loop_
_entity.id
_entity.type
_entity.pdbx_description
1 polymer ?
#
loop_
_entity_poly.entity_id
_entity_poly.type
_entity_poly.pdbx_seq_one_letter_code
_entity_poly.pdbx_strand_id
1 'polypeptide(L)'
;MNGFQACSKAIKAAHDICAVYGEDAIAERIARDWYAEFKNGNFDLKDTPRSGCPVEVDEERLNQLLHKNSHQTTWEPAEKMECSHIAIEKHLH
;
A
#
# COMPACT_ATOMS: atom_id res chain seq x y z
N MET A 1 3.92 -8.07 -31.63
CA MET A 1 4.40 -9.30 -30.96
C MET A 1 5.60 -8.96 -30.07
N ASN A 2 5.40 -8.48 -28.83
CA ASN A 2 6.49 -7.99 -27.95
C ASN A 2 6.53 -8.66 -26.56
N GLY A 3 5.67 -9.66 -26.33
CA GLY A 3 5.50 -10.29 -25.00
C GLY A 3 6.61 -11.29 -24.65
N PHE A 4 7.11 -12.05 -25.61
CA PHE A 4 8.06 -13.14 -25.36
C PHE A 4 9.44 -12.65 -24.87
N GLN A 5 9.96 -11.57 -25.45
CA GLN A 5 11.25 -11.00 -25.08
C GLN A 5 11.21 -10.28 -23.71
N ALA A 6 10.02 -9.85 -23.27
CA ALA A 6 9.82 -9.25 -21.95
C ALA A 6 9.94 -10.30 -20.84
N CYS A 7 9.31 -11.47 -21.00
CA CYS A 7 9.38 -12.56 -20.03
C CYS A 7 10.82 -13.05 -19.83
N SER A 8 11.61 -13.21 -20.89
CA SER A 8 12.99 -13.68 -20.79
C SER A 8 13.90 -12.76 -19.95
N LYS A 9 13.74 -11.44 -20.05
CA LYS A 9 14.54 -10.48 -19.27
C LYS A 9 14.14 -10.46 -17.79
N ALA A 10 12.85 -10.51 -17.51
CA ALA A 10 12.33 -10.56 -16.13
C ALA A 10 12.74 -11.86 -15.41
N ILE A 11 12.69 -13.01 -16.10
CA ILE A 11 13.13 -14.31 -15.57
C ILE A 11 14.62 -14.26 -15.20
N LYS A 12 15.45 -13.71 -16.09
CA LYS A 12 16.89 -13.59 -15.82
C LYS A 12 17.16 -12.71 -14.60
N ALA A 13 16.47 -11.57 -14.50
CA ALA A 13 16.60 -10.68 -13.34
C ALA A 13 16.16 -11.38 -12.04
N ALA A 14 15.05 -12.15 -12.06
CA ALA A 14 14.61 -12.92 -10.91
C ALA A 14 15.67 -13.94 -10.46
N HIS A 15 16.27 -14.67 -11.42
CA HIS A 15 17.35 -15.61 -11.12
C HIS A 15 18.59 -14.92 -10.54
N ASP A 16 19.01 -13.80 -11.11
CA ASP A 16 20.16 -13.03 -10.61
C ASP A 16 19.92 -12.49 -9.19
N ILE A 17 18.69 -12.06 -8.89
CA ILE A 17 18.27 -11.63 -7.53
C ILE A 17 18.30 -12.83 -6.58
N CYS A 18 17.70 -13.96 -6.95
CA CYS A 18 17.68 -15.14 -6.10
C CYS A 18 19.08 -15.72 -5.84
N ALA A 19 20.00 -15.60 -6.81
CA ALA A 19 21.38 -16.02 -6.65
C ALA A 19 22.14 -15.18 -5.60
N VAL A 20 21.77 -13.91 -5.40
CA VAL A 20 22.42 -13.00 -4.43
C VAL A 20 21.72 -13.02 -3.07
N TYR A 21 20.39 -13.06 -3.06
CA TYR A 21 19.58 -12.84 -1.85
C TYR A 21 18.88 -14.10 -1.32
N GLY A 22 18.96 -15.24 -2.04
CA GLY A 22 18.34 -16.51 -1.66
C GLY A 22 17.22 -16.93 -2.61
N GLU A 23 16.94 -18.24 -2.66
CA GLU A 23 16.07 -18.87 -3.66
C GLU A 23 14.63 -18.31 -3.68
N ASP A 24 14.16 -17.77 -2.55
CA ASP A 24 12.82 -17.19 -2.37
C ASP A 24 12.80 -15.64 -2.33
N ALA A 25 13.89 -14.98 -2.74
CA ALA A 25 13.98 -13.52 -2.69
C ALA A 25 12.92 -12.83 -3.57
N ILE A 26 12.62 -13.40 -4.74
CA ILE A 26 11.57 -12.88 -5.64
C ILE A 26 10.96 -14.00 -6.49
N ALA A 27 9.64 -14.04 -6.58
CA ALA A 27 8.96 -14.92 -7.53
C ALA A 27 9.02 -14.36 -8.96
N GLU A 28 9.12 -15.22 -9.97
CA GLU A 28 9.16 -14.82 -11.40
C GLU A 28 7.99 -13.90 -11.78
N ARG A 29 6.80 -14.18 -11.24
CA ARG A 29 5.61 -13.36 -11.45
C ARG A 29 5.81 -11.91 -11.00
N ILE A 30 6.40 -11.70 -9.84
CA ILE A 30 6.67 -10.37 -9.28
C ILE A 30 7.70 -9.64 -10.13
N ALA A 31 8.75 -10.32 -10.59
CA ALA A 31 9.73 -9.74 -11.50
C ALA A 31 9.12 -9.31 -12.84
N ARG A 32 8.15 -10.09 -13.35
CA ARG A 32 7.40 -9.74 -14.57
C ARG A 32 6.50 -8.53 -14.38
N ASP A 33 5.79 -8.45 -13.26
CA ASP A 33 4.90 -7.32 -12.94
C ASP A 33 5.72 -6.02 -12.81
N TRP A 34 6.84 -6.04 -12.08
CA TRP A 34 7.77 -4.91 -12.01
C TRP A 34 8.36 -4.54 -13.38
N TYR A 35 8.73 -5.52 -14.20
CA TYR A 35 9.23 -5.24 -15.54
C TYR A 35 8.17 -4.58 -16.44
N ALA A 36 6.88 -4.86 -16.23
CA ALA A 36 5.79 -4.18 -16.93
C ALA A 36 5.66 -2.72 -16.48
N GLU A 37 5.72 -2.46 -15.17
CA GLU A 37 5.71 -1.10 -14.60
C GLU A 37 6.90 -0.26 -15.13
N PHE A 38 8.11 -0.82 -15.10
CA PHE A 38 9.30 -0.16 -15.62
C PHE A 38 9.20 0.14 -17.12
N LYS A 39 8.57 -0.75 -17.91
CA LYS A 39 8.29 -0.49 -19.32
C LYS A 39 7.29 0.64 -19.54
N ASN A 40 6.37 0.84 -18.60
CA ASN A 40 5.42 1.94 -18.61
C ASN A 40 6.05 3.26 -18.12
N GLY A 41 7.34 3.26 -17.77
CA GLY A 41 8.06 4.42 -17.24
C GLY A 41 7.76 4.70 -15.77
N ASN A 42 7.06 3.80 -15.08
CA ASN A 42 6.84 3.90 -13.65
C ASN A 42 8.02 3.25 -12.91
N PHE A 43 8.86 4.07 -12.29
CA PHE A 43 10.01 3.63 -11.49
C PHE A 43 9.81 3.89 -10.00
N ASP A 44 8.59 4.24 -9.57
CA ASP A 44 8.30 4.40 -8.16
C ASP A 44 8.34 3.03 -7.46
N LEU A 45 9.22 2.90 -6.49
CA LEU A 45 9.38 1.68 -5.70
C LEU A 45 8.54 1.72 -4.41
N LYS A 46 7.83 2.82 -4.16
CA LYS A 46 6.96 2.94 -2.99
C LYS A 46 5.72 2.07 -3.18
N ASP A 47 5.38 1.34 -2.12
CA ASP A 47 4.09 0.65 -2.04
C ASP A 47 2.97 1.69 -2.18
N THR A 48 2.14 1.54 -3.21
CA THR A 48 0.90 2.31 -3.32
C THR A 48 -0.05 1.90 -2.19
N PRO A 49 -0.88 2.83 -1.67
CA PRO A 49 -1.88 2.51 -0.67
C PRO A 49 -2.70 1.29 -1.11
N ARG A 50 -2.70 0.24 -0.29
CA ARG A 50 -3.44 -0.98 -0.60
C ARG A 50 -4.92 -0.67 -0.53
N SER A 51 -5.66 -1.01 -1.59
CA SER A 51 -7.12 -0.89 -1.60
C SER A 51 -7.69 -1.65 -0.39
N GLY A 52 -8.46 -0.96 0.46
CA GLY A 52 -9.03 -1.55 1.68
C GLY A 52 -8.24 -1.27 2.97
N CYS A 53 -7.09 -0.60 2.90
CA CYS A 53 -6.54 0.05 4.09
C CYS A 53 -7.49 1.22 4.46
N PRO A 54 -7.96 1.34 5.72
CA PRO A 54 -8.61 2.55 6.18
C PRO A 54 -7.69 3.73 5.84
N VAL A 55 -8.23 4.78 5.22
CA VAL A 55 -7.52 6.05 5.06
C VAL A 55 -6.94 6.40 6.43
N GLU A 56 -5.64 6.72 6.49
CA GLU A 56 -5.02 7.18 7.74
C GLU A 56 -5.90 8.29 8.28
N VAL A 57 -6.52 8.02 9.42
CA VAL A 57 -7.33 9.01 10.12
C VAL A 57 -6.37 10.13 10.47
N ASP A 58 -6.65 11.34 9.99
CA ASP A 58 -5.86 12.52 10.31
C ASP A 58 -5.90 12.72 11.84
N GLU A 59 -4.84 12.29 12.52
CA GLU A 59 -4.76 12.22 13.97
C GLU A 59 -4.90 13.61 14.59
N GLU A 60 -4.36 14.65 13.92
CA GLU A 60 -4.45 16.02 14.39
C GLU A 60 -5.90 16.51 14.35
N ARG A 61 -6.61 16.25 13.24
CA ARG A 61 -8.04 16.57 13.12
C ARG A 61 -8.88 15.78 14.12
N LEU A 62 -8.58 14.50 14.34
CA LEU A 62 -9.31 13.68 15.32
C LEU A 62 -9.09 14.19 16.74
N ASN A 63 -7.85 14.49 17.13
CA ASN A 63 -7.52 15.04 18.44
C ASN A 63 -8.20 16.39 18.70
N GLN A 64 -8.30 17.26 17.68
CA GLN A 64 -9.05 18.52 17.80
C GLN A 64 -10.54 18.30 18.03
N LEU A 65 -11.15 17.28 17.43
CA LEU A 65 -12.56 16.93 17.64
C LEU A 65 -12.79 16.41 19.05
N LEU A 66 -11.94 15.49 19.53
CA LEU A 66 -12.01 14.95 20.89
C LEU A 66 -11.75 16.01 21.96
N HIS A 67 -10.82 16.95 21.71
CA HIS A 67 -10.54 18.04 22.65
C HIS A 67 -11.72 19.03 22.76
N LYS A 68 -12.44 19.26 21.66
CA LYS A 68 -13.64 20.12 21.68
C LYS A 68 -14.78 19.51 22.48
N ASN A 69 -14.95 18.19 22.42
CA ASN A 69 -15.96 17.48 23.20
C ASN A 69 -15.43 16.08 23.58
N SER A 70 -14.90 15.91 24.79
CA SER A 70 -14.33 14.61 25.19
C SER A 70 -15.35 13.49 25.44
N HIS A 71 -16.64 13.84 25.55
CA HIS A 71 -17.74 12.90 25.80
C HIS A 71 -18.43 12.41 24.52
N GLN A 72 -17.87 12.68 23.34
CA GLN A 72 -18.50 12.25 22.08
C GLN A 72 -18.42 10.75 21.91
N THR A 73 -19.50 10.18 21.38
CA THR A 73 -19.45 8.82 20.84
C THR A 73 -18.54 8.81 19.63
N THR A 74 -17.85 7.70 19.39
CA THR A 74 -16.99 7.47 18.22
C THR A 74 -17.71 7.64 16.87
N TRP A 75 -19.04 7.76 16.88
CA TRP A 75 -19.84 8.02 15.69
C TRP A 75 -19.73 9.45 15.17
N GLU A 76 -19.74 10.44 16.06
CA GLU A 76 -19.71 11.86 15.68
C GLU A 76 -18.40 12.27 14.97
N PRO A 77 -17.20 11.85 15.43
CA PRO A 77 -15.97 12.11 14.71
C PRO A 77 -15.91 11.39 13.36
N ALA A 78 -16.41 10.16 13.28
CA ALA A 78 -16.42 9.38 12.04
C ALA A 78 -17.30 10.02 10.95
N GLU A 79 -18.49 10.50 11.31
CA GLU A 79 -19.36 11.26 10.39
C GLU A 79 -18.66 12.53 9.90
N LYS A 80 -18.01 13.26 10.82
CA LYS A 80 -17.36 14.55 10.53
C LYS A 80 -16.04 14.42 9.76
N MET A 81 -15.39 13.26 9.86
CA MET A 81 -14.19 12.92 9.12
C MET A 81 -14.49 12.12 7.84
N GLU A 82 -15.76 11.82 7.55
CA GLU A 82 -16.18 10.94 6.45
C GLU A 82 -15.45 9.58 6.47
N CYS A 83 -15.13 9.09 7.67
CA CYS A 83 -14.38 7.86 7.92
C CYS A 83 -15.31 6.78 8.49
N SER A 84 -14.89 5.51 8.40
CA SER A 84 -15.64 4.45 9.09
C SER A 84 -15.48 4.56 10.60
N HIS A 85 -16.54 4.24 11.35
CA HIS A 85 -16.50 4.17 12.81
C HIS A 85 -15.37 3.28 13.34
N ILE A 86 -15.13 2.16 12.66
CA ILE A 86 -14.05 1.21 12.94
C ILE A 86 -12.66 1.88 12.80
N ALA A 87 -12.48 2.82 11.87
CA ALA A 87 -11.22 3.53 11.72
C ALA A 87 -10.94 4.44 12.92
N ILE A 88 -11.97 5.11 13.46
CA ILE A 88 -11.86 5.93 14.67
C ILE A 88 -11.64 5.05 15.91
N GLU A 89 -12.37 3.94 16.04
CA GLU A 89 -12.21 3.02 17.18
C GLU A 89 -10.82 2.38 17.23
N LYS A 90 -10.28 1.96 16.09
CA LYS A 90 -8.90 1.45 15.98
C LYS A 90 -7.84 2.47 16.33
N HIS A 91 -8.14 3.76 16.19
CA HIS A 91 -7.20 4.83 16.51
C HIS A 91 -7.24 5.21 18.00
N LEU A 92 -8.35 4.92 18.69
CA LEU A 92 -8.53 5.22 20.12
C LEU A 92 -8.06 4.11 21.06
N HIS A 93 -7.90 2.88 20.55
CA HIS A 93 -7.45 1.69 21.30
C HIS A 93 -6.06 1.24 20.84
#